data_AF-A0A954PZP2-F1
#
_entry.id   AF-A0A954PZP2-F1
#
_cell.length_a   1.000
_cell.length_b   1.000
_cell.length_c   1.000
_cell.angle_alpha   90.00
_cell.angle_beta   90.00
_cell.angle_gamma   90.00
#
_symmetry.space_group_name_H-M   'P 1'
#
loop_
_entity.id
_entity.type
_entity.pdbx_description
1 polymer ?
#
loop_
_entity_poly.entity_id
_entity_poly.type
_entity_poly.pdbx_seq_one_letter_code
_entity_poly.pdbx_strand_id
1 'polypeptide(L)'
;MQFTQAEFLVFLFVALLAVWRCRTRLPRNVLLLAASYYFYAYWDYRFCGLLVLSTVVDYFVAKQIASATVTRIKRRWLLVSLCVNLGVLGFFKYFNFFIESAGVLLQSFGLNHSTLNIVLPVGISFYTFQTLSYTIDVYRG
;
A
#
# COMPACT_ATOMS: atom_id res chain seq x y z
N MET A 1 -8.52 17.07 0.67
CA MET A 1 -9.07 16.06 1.59
C MET A 1 -7.97 15.46 2.46
N GLN A 2 -7.50 16.26 3.41
CA GLN A 2 -6.83 15.73 4.59
C GLN A 2 -7.87 15.43 5.68
N PHE A 3 -7.56 14.53 6.62
CA PHE A 3 -8.47 14.17 7.72
C PHE A 3 -8.86 15.35 8.61
N THR A 4 -8.03 16.38 8.69
CA THR A 4 -8.25 17.58 9.50
C THR A 4 -9.15 18.62 8.82
N GLN A 5 -9.50 18.44 7.55
CA GLN A 5 -10.29 19.39 6.78
C GLN A 5 -11.79 19.08 6.84
N ALA A 6 -12.63 20.12 6.88
CA ALA A 6 -14.09 19.98 6.88
C ALA A 6 -14.62 19.23 5.64
N GLU A 7 -13.92 19.35 4.51
CA GLU A 7 -14.21 18.59 3.28
C GLU A 7 -14.26 17.07 3.51
N PHE A 8 -13.38 16.55 4.37
CA PHE A 8 -13.35 15.12 4.70
C PHE A 8 -14.60 14.72 5.49
N LEU A 9 -15.08 15.55 6.42
CA LEU A 9 -16.29 15.26 7.20
C LEU A 9 -17.53 15.22 6.30
N VAL A 10 -17.65 16.14 5.36
CA VAL A 10 -18.75 16.15 4.38
C VAL A 10 -18.69 14.90 3.51
N PHE A 11 -17.51 14.59 2.96
CA PHE A 11 -17.28 13.37 2.18
C PHE A 11 -17.65 12.10 2.97
N LEU A 12 -17.17 11.98 4.21
CA LEU A 12 -17.43 10.85 5.09
C LEU A 12 -18.93 10.70 5.35
N PHE A 13 -19.62 11.79 5.67
CA PHE A 13 -21.06 11.76 5.96
C PHE A 13 -21.86 11.31 4.73
N VAL A 14 -21.55 11.86 3.54
CA VAL A 14 -22.18 11.47 2.28
C VAL A 14 -21.90 9.98 1.97
N ALA A 15 -20.65 9.54 2.11
CA ALA A 15 -20.27 8.15 1.88
C ALA A 15 -21.03 7.21 2.84
N LEU A 16 -21.11 7.54 4.12
CA LEU A 16 -21.83 6.75 5.12
C LEU A 16 -23.34 6.67 4.83
N LEU A 17 -23.97 7.78 4.45
CA LEU A 17 -25.38 7.79 4.06
C LEU A 17 -25.62 6.92 2.83
N ALA A 18 -24.75 7.00 1.83
CA ALA A 18 -24.85 6.19 0.62
C ALA A 18 -24.70 4.69 0.93
N VAL A 19 -23.73 4.33 1.79
CA VAL A 19 -23.51 2.95 2.29
C VAL A 19 -24.72 2.45 3.09
N TRP A 20 -25.31 3.30 3.92
CA TRP A 20 -26.48 2.96 4.73
C TRP A 20 -27.71 2.66 3.87
N ARG A 21 -27.81 3.29 2.69
CA ARG A 21 -28.89 3.01 1.73
C ARG A 21 -28.74 1.65 1.03
N CYS A 22 -27.53 1.09 0.96
CA CYS A 22 -27.28 -0.22 0.36
C CYS A 22 -27.73 -1.37 1.27
N ARG A 23 -28.80 -2.08 0.89
CA ARG A 23 -29.33 -3.23 1.65
C ARG A 23 -28.50 -4.51 1.49
N THR A 24 -27.85 -4.71 0.35
CA THR A 24 -27.12 -5.95 0.03
C THR A 24 -25.60 -5.78 0.22
N ARG A 25 -24.92 -6.88 0.55
CA ARG A 25 -23.49 -6.88 0.91
C ARG A 25 -22.58 -6.38 -0.22
N LEU A 26 -22.86 -6.81 -1.46
CA LEU A 26 -22.05 -6.47 -2.64
C LEU A 26 -21.98 -4.96 -2.92
N PRO A 27 -23.09 -4.25 -3.19
CA PRO A 27 -23.04 -2.82 -3.50
C PRO A 27 -22.51 -2.01 -2.31
N ARG A 28 -22.77 -2.44 -1.08
CA ARG A 28 -22.22 -1.81 0.12
C ARG A 28 -20.69 -1.87 0.12
N ASN A 29 -20.11 -3.04 -0.14
CA ASN A 29 -18.65 -3.22 -0.18
C ASN A 29 -18.02 -2.50 -1.38
N VAL A 30 -18.66 -2.54 -2.55
CA VAL A 30 -18.18 -1.82 -3.75
C VAL A 30 -18.17 -0.33 -3.51
N LEU A 31 -19.21 0.23 -2.90
CA LEU A 31 -19.28 1.66 -2.58
C LEU A 31 -18.21 2.04 -1.55
N LEU A 32 -18.04 1.25 -0.50
CA LEU A 32 -16.96 1.46 0.49
C LEU A 32 -15.57 1.42 -0.15
N LEU A 33 -15.34 0.46 -1.06
CA LEU A 33 -14.08 0.34 -1.78
C LEU A 33 -13.85 1.56 -2.68
N ALA A 34 -14.84 1.93 -3.47
CA ALA A 34 -14.78 3.09 -4.37
C ALA A 34 -14.56 4.39 -3.59
N ALA A 35 -15.25 4.60 -2.47
CA ALA A 35 -15.06 5.74 -1.60
C ALA A 35 -13.64 5.76 -0.99
N SER A 36 -13.15 4.62 -0.51
CA SER A 36 -11.78 4.52 0.03
C SER A 36 -10.72 4.85 -1.02
N TYR A 37 -10.87 4.31 -2.24
CA TYR A 37 -9.96 4.59 -3.34
C TYR A 37 -10.04 6.05 -3.81
N TYR A 38 -11.25 6.63 -3.87
CA TYR A 38 -11.42 8.04 -4.21
C TYR A 38 -10.71 8.94 -3.19
N PHE A 39 -10.92 8.68 -1.89
CA PHE A 39 -10.26 9.43 -0.83
C PHE A 39 -8.73 9.30 -0.90
N TYR A 40 -8.21 8.10 -1.16
CA TYR A 40 -6.76 7.91 -1.32
C TYR A 40 -6.22 8.59 -2.58
N ALA A 41 -6.93 8.48 -3.71
CA ALA A 41 -6.57 9.11 -4.98
C ALA A 41 -6.60 10.64 -4.91
N TYR A 42 -7.42 11.22 -4.02
CA TYR A 42 -7.45 12.65 -3.77
C TYR A 42 -6.07 13.18 -3.34
N TRP A 43 -5.30 12.37 -2.60
CA TRP A 43 -3.95 12.74 -2.22
C TRP A 43 -3.01 12.64 -3.42
N ASP A 44 -2.92 11.47 -4.05
CA ASP A 44 -2.22 11.27 -5.32
C ASP A 44 -2.63 9.94 -5.96
N TYR A 45 -3.23 10.03 -7.15
CA TYR A 45 -3.77 8.89 -7.88
C TYR A 45 -2.70 7.88 -8.32
N ARG A 46 -1.44 8.29 -8.49
CA ARG A 46 -0.35 7.42 -8.98
C ARG A 46 -0.11 6.24 -8.05
N PHE A 47 -0.28 6.46 -6.75
CA PHE A 47 -0.02 5.44 -5.73
C PHE A 47 -1.21 4.52 -5.48
N CYS A 48 -2.37 4.77 -6.09
CA CYS A 48 -3.47 3.80 -6.12
C CYS A 48 -3.01 2.50 -6.80
N GLY A 49 -2.14 2.59 -7.81
CA GLY A 49 -1.55 1.42 -8.46
C GLY A 49 -0.73 0.56 -7.50
N LEU A 50 0.01 1.17 -6.57
CA LEU A 50 0.75 0.45 -5.53
C LEU A 50 -0.17 -0.26 -4.54
N LEU A 51 -1.25 0.40 -4.13
CA LEU A 51 -2.26 -0.22 -3.26
C LEU A 51 -2.91 -1.43 -3.93
N VAL A 52 -3.32 -1.31 -5.19
CA VAL A 52 -3.89 -2.42 -5.96
C VAL A 52 -2.86 -3.56 -6.08
N LEU A 53 -1.62 -3.24 -6.45
CA LEU A 53 -0.55 -4.24 -6.58
C LEU A 53 -0.33 -4.99 -5.28
N SER A 54 -0.14 -4.28 -4.15
CA SER A 54 0.04 -4.89 -2.84
C SER A 54 -1.15 -5.77 -2.46
N THR A 55 -2.38 -5.26 -2.64
CA THR A 55 -3.61 -6.02 -2.36
C THR A 55 -3.71 -7.30 -3.20
N VAL A 56 -3.42 -7.22 -4.49
CA VAL A 56 -3.49 -8.36 -5.41
C VAL A 56 -2.44 -9.41 -5.06
N VAL A 57 -1.19 -8.98 -4.84
CA VAL A 57 -0.09 -9.88 -4.45
C VAL A 57 -0.43 -10.58 -3.14
N ASP A 58 -0.84 -9.83 -2.12
CA ASP A 58 -1.14 -10.40 -0.80
C ASP A 58 -2.38 -11.31 -0.81
N TYR A 59 -3.39 -11.00 -1.64
CA TYR A 59 -4.54 -11.88 -1.84
C TYR A 59 -4.12 -13.22 -2.44
N PHE A 60 -3.31 -13.22 -3.50
CA PHE A 60 -2.82 -14.46 -4.11
C PHE A 60 -1.89 -15.21 -3.15
N VAL A 61 -0.95 -14.52 -2.50
CA VAL A 61 -0.05 -15.14 -1.53
C VAL A 61 -0.85 -15.82 -0.41
N ALA A 62 -1.80 -15.12 0.21
CA ALA A 62 -2.63 -15.66 1.28
C ALA A 62 -3.45 -16.87 0.81
N LYS A 63 -4.05 -16.80 -0.38
CA LYS A 63 -4.79 -17.94 -0.97
C LYS A 63 -3.89 -19.16 -1.18
N GLN A 64 -2.69 -18.95 -1.70
CA GLN A 64 -1.70 -20.01 -1.90
C GLN A 64 -1.22 -20.60 -0.56
N ILE A 65 -0.98 -19.78 0.47
CA ILE A 65 -0.63 -20.23 1.82
C ILE A 65 -1.76 -21.08 2.41
N ALA A 66 -3.01 -20.62 2.31
CA ALA A 66 -4.18 -21.32 2.85
C ALA A 66 -4.40 -22.68 2.16
N SER A 67 -4.18 -22.76 0.85
CA SER A 67 -4.33 -24.00 0.07
C SER A 67 -3.18 -25.00 0.25
N ALA A 68 -2.02 -24.56 0.72
CA ALA A 68 -0.84 -25.41 0.82
C ALA A 68 -0.91 -26.33 2.04
N THR A 69 -0.70 -27.64 1.82
CA THR A 69 -0.60 -28.64 2.90
C THR A 69 0.81 -28.75 3.47
N VAL A 70 1.83 -28.39 2.67
CA VAL A 70 3.25 -28.51 3.03
C VAL A 70 3.77 -27.19 3.60
N THR A 71 4.30 -27.21 4.82
CA THR A 71 4.85 -26.02 5.52
C THR A 71 5.92 -25.28 4.72
N ARG A 72 6.76 -26.01 3.98
CA ARG A 72 7.80 -25.41 3.12
C ARG A 72 7.20 -24.53 2.01
N ILE A 73 6.06 -24.93 1.45
CA ILE A 73 5.36 -24.16 0.41
C ILE A 73 4.74 -22.90 1.02
N LYS A 74 4.07 -23.03 2.19
CA LYS A 74 3.55 -21.89 2.95
C LYS A 74 4.64 -20.85 3.23
N ARG A 75 5.82 -21.30 3.68
CA ARG A 75 6.96 -20.42 3.97
C ARG A 75 7.48 -19.70 2.73
N ARG A 76 7.54 -20.36 1.57
CA ARG A 76 7.96 -19.72 0.32
C ARG A 76 7.02 -18.59 -0.09
N TRP A 77 5.71 -18.82 -0.02
CA TRP A 77 4.73 -17.78 -0.32
C TRP A 77 4.77 -16.62 0.68
N LEU A 78 4.93 -16.90 1.96
CA LEU A 78 5.13 -15.86 2.98
C LEU A 78 6.37 -15.01 2.67
N LEU A 79 7.49 -15.63 2.28
CA LEU A 79 8.70 -14.91 1.87
C LEU A 79 8.45 -14.02 0.65
N VAL A 80 7.62 -14.44 -0.31
CA VAL A 80 7.24 -13.61 -1.45
C VAL A 80 6.50 -12.35 -0.99
N SER A 81 5.47 -12.47 -0.12
CA SER A 81 4.76 -11.28 0.41
C SER A 81 5.70 -10.37 1.20
N LEU A 82 6.56 -10.93 2.05
CA LEU A 82 7.56 -10.17 2.80
C LEU A 82 8.50 -9.39 1.87
N CYS A 83 9.06 -10.05 0.85
CA CYS A 83 9.97 -9.41 -0.10
C CYS A 83 9.29 -8.30 -0.89
N VAL A 84 8.05 -8.50 -1.35
CA VAL A 84 7.32 -7.49 -2.13
C VAL A 84 6.96 -6.29 -1.24
N ASN A 85 6.32 -6.52 -0.10
CA ASN A 85 5.86 -5.44 0.79
C ASN A 85 7.01 -4.65 1.40
N LEU A 86 8.03 -5.33 1.94
CA LEU A 86 9.21 -4.67 2.50
C LEU A 86 10.09 -4.05 1.40
N GLY A 87 10.13 -4.63 0.20
CA GLY A 87 10.82 -4.07 -0.96
C GLY A 87 10.20 -2.74 -1.39
N VAL A 88 8.87 -2.68 -1.52
CA VAL A 88 8.14 -1.44 -1.83
C VAL A 88 8.34 -0.40 -0.73
N LEU A 89 8.17 -0.78 0.53
CA LEU A 89 8.39 0.13 1.67
C LEU A 89 9.82 0.65 1.72
N GLY A 90 10.81 -0.24 1.58
CA GLY A 90 12.22 0.10 1.60
C GLY A 90 12.61 1.03 0.45
N PHE A 91 12.13 0.75 -0.77
CA PHE A 91 12.32 1.60 -1.93
C PHE A 91 11.81 3.02 -1.63
N PHE A 92 10.51 3.19 -1.38
CA PHE A 92 9.96 4.54 -1.20
C PHE A 92 10.54 5.28 0.01
N LYS A 93 10.80 4.58 1.13
CA LYS A 93 11.27 5.20 2.36
C LYS A 93 12.72 5.67 2.30
N TYR A 94 13.59 4.93 1.60
CA TYR A 94 15.03 5.19 1.61
C TYR A 94 15.59 5.70 0.28
N PHE A 95 14.82 5.69 -0.82
CA PHE A 95 15.31 6.07 -2.14
C PHE A 95 15.97 7.46 -2.16
N ASN A 96 15.32 8.48 -1.60
CA ASN A 96 15.86 9.84 -1.58
C ASN A 96 17.18 9.91 -0.80
N PHE A 97 17.27 9.21 0.34
CA PHE A 97 18.49 9.13 1.13
C PHE A 97 19.64 8.50 0.33
N PHE A 98 19.36 7.43 -0.43
CA PHE A 98 20.37 6.78 -1.28
C PHE A 98 20.83 7.68 -2.43
N ILE A 99 19.90 8.35 -3.12
CA ILE A 99 20.25 9.27 -4.21
C ILE A 99 21.01 10.48 -3.70
N GLU A 100 20.63 11.05 -2.56
CA GLU A 100 21.33 12.19 -1.97
C GLU A 100 22.76 11.80 -1.56
N SER A 101 22.92 10.66 -0.89
CA SER A 101 24.24 10.14 -0.51
C SER A 101 25.12 9.84 -1.72
N ALA A 102 24.55 9.25 -2.78
CA ALA A 102 25.25 9.01 -4.03
C ALA A 102 25.61 10.32 -4.75
N GLY A 103 24.74 11.32 -4.70
CA GLY A 103 24.97 12.65 -5.26
C GLY A 103 26.17 13.35 -4.61
N VAL A 104 26.28 13.30 -3.27
CA VAL A 104 27.45 13.84 -2.54
C VAL A 104 28.75 13.16 -2.97
N LEU A 105 28.74 11.83 -3.12
CA LEU A 105 29.91 11.09 -3.61
C LEU A 105 30.25 11.47 -5.06
N LEU A 106 29.28 11.54 -5.96
CA LEU A 106 29.51 11.90 -7.36
C LEU A 106 30.01 13.34 -7.53
N GLN A 107 29.53 14.28 -6.71
CA GLN A 107 30.07 15.64 -6.65
C GLN A 107 31.53 15.66 -6.21
N SER A 108 31.93 14.77 -5.29
CA SER A 108 33.35 14.64 -4.90
C SER A 108 34.25 14.16 -6.07
N PHE A 109 33.67 13.52 -7.08
CA PHE A 109 34.33 13.16 -8.35
C PHE A 109 34.12 14.20 -9.48
N GLY A 110 33.53 15.36 -9.18
CA GLY A 110 33.32 16.43 -10.17
C GLY A 110 32.16 16.19 -11.14
N LEU A 111 31.32 15.18 -10.90
CA LEU A 111 30.14 14.88 -11.73
C LEU A 111 28.91 15.56 -11.16
N ASN A 112 28.38 16.58 -11.84
CA ASN A 112 27.10 17.18 -11.51
C ASN A 112 25.95 16.28 -12.00
N HIS A 113 25.13 15.79 -11.07
CA HIS A 113 23.94 15.01 -11.39
C HIS A 113 22.68 15.67 -10.83
N SER A 114 21.59 15.63 -11.60
CA SER A 114 20.27 16.05 -11.15
C SER A 114 19.60 14.90 -10.41
N THR A 115 19.27 15.10 -9.14
CA THR A 115 18.63 14.08 -8.31
C THR A 115 17.12 14.07 -8.55
N LEU A 116 16.55 12.87 -8.75
CA LEU A 116 15.10 12.68 -8.79
C LEU A 116 14.58 12.50 -7.36
N ASN A 117 13.83 13.47 -6.86
CA ASN A 117 13.13 13.35 -5.57
C ASN A 117 11.83 12.57 -5.75
N ILE A 118 11.79 11.34 -5.22
CA ILE A 118 10.57 10.53 -5.20
C ILE A 118 9.66 10.99 -4.07
N VAL A 119 8.40 11.27 -4.41
CA VAL A 119 7.36 11.60 -3.43
C VAL A 119 7.00 10.33 -2.64
N LEU A 120 7.03 10.42 -1.31
CA LEU A 120 6.68 9.31 -0.42
C LEU A 120 5.16 9.16 -0.32
N PRO A 121 4.58 7.97 -0.58
CA PRO A 121 3.14 7.78 -0.50
C PRO A 121 2.63 7.93 0.93
N VAL A 122 1.54 8.67 1.11
CA VAL A 122 0.90 8.78 2.44
C VAL A 122 0.42 7.41 2.89
N GLY A 123 0.73 7.08 4.14
CA GLY A 123 0.27 5.84 4.77
C GLY A 123 0.99 4.56 4.31
N ILE A 124 2.07 4.65 3.52
CA ILE A 124 2.79 3.46 3.02
C ILE A 124 3.18 2.48 4.12
N SER A 125 3.81 2.98 5.19
CA SER A 125 4.18 2.11 6.32
C SER A 125 2.96 1.44 6.96
N PHE A 126 1.86 2.18 7.12
CA PHE A 126 0.65 1.66 7.77
C PHE A 126 0.03 0.51 6.97
N TYR A 127 -0.28 0.72 5.69
CA TYR A 127 -0.90 -0.35 4.90
C TYR A 127 0.07 -1.51 4.67
N THR A 128 1.37 -1.28 4.51
CA THR A 128 2.35 -2.36 4.36
C THR A 128 2.39 -3.25 5.61
N PHE A 129 2.40 -2.68 6.82
CA PHE A 129 2.37 -3.50 8.03
C PHE A 129 1.03 -4.22 8.20
N GLN A 130 -0.07 -3.59 7.83
CA GLN A 130 -1.40 -4.21 7.89
C GLN A 130 -1.51 -5.42 6.96
N THR A 131 -1.02 -5.31 5.71
CA THR A 131 -1.08 -6.43 4.76
C THR A 131 -0.10 -7.54 5.11
N LEU A 132 1.07 -7.20 5.68
CA LEU A 132 2.00 -8.19 6.23
C LEU A 132 1.41 -8.95 7.42
N SER A 133 0.74 -8.26 8.35
CA SER A 133 0.02 -8.93 9.44
C SER A 133 -0.99 -9.92 8.90
N TYR A 134 -1.77 -9.54 7.89
CA TYR A 134 -2.72 -10.45 7.24
C TYR A 134 -2.06 -11.71 6.67
N THR A 135 -0.97 -11.60 5.91
CA THR A 135 -0.31 -12.79 5.33
C THR A 135 0.40 -13.65 6.37
N ILE A 136 0.92 -13.04 7.44
CA ILE A 136 1.51 -13.75 8.59
C ILE A 136 0.44 -14.51 9.37
N ASP A 137 -0.72 -13.90 9.61
CA ASP A 137 -1.83 -14.54 10.32
C ASP A 137 -2.34 -15.74 9.53
N VAL A 138 -2.53 -15.60 8.21
CA VAL A 138 -2.91 -16.73 7.33
C VAL A 138 -1.85 -17.85 7.33
N TYR A 139 -0.57 -17.50 7.46
CA TYR A 139 0.50 -18.49 7.59
C TYR A 139 0.45 -19.26 8.92
N ARG A 140 0.08 -18.59 10.01
CA ARG A 140 -0.01 -19.19 11.36
C ARG A 140 -1.26 -20.05 11.54
N GLY A 141 -2.31 -19.80 10.77
CA GLY A 141 -3.63 -20.45 10.93
C GLY A 141 -4.41 -19.84 12.08
#